data_AF-A0A9Q8VXK8-F1
#
_entry.id   AF-A0A9Q8VXK8-F1
#
_cell.length_a   1.000
_cell.length_b   1.000
_cell.length_c   1.000
_cell.angle_alpha   90.00
_cell.angle_beta   90.00
_cell.angle_gamma   90.00
#
_symmetry.space_group_name_H-M   'P 1'
#
loop_
_entity.id
_entity.type
_entity.pdbx_description
1 polymer ?
#
loop_
_entity_poly.entity_id
_entity_poly.type
_entity_poly.pdbx_seq_one_letter_code
_entity_poly.pdbx_strand_id
1 'polypeptide(L)'
;MFLGLIYTVGLDIFLILTGSAAFLGLCFLFFKEIIYPAIKKGGAGIGTPPEEGDRFLLVVPESQRSVRFSIGQTSGNIRTYCNTISNNHLIFNLKKAKDSEDYEIQILRNSAVLFKPPGMPTFSKMESSEKLDSYEVIGKSADFRISDKVVKERMTQYFEIGLSSEFFINNFGKERMRFIFTITKIHPGLNRKTPIKKGLYAFGKEERSGGDEEE
;
A
#
# COMPACT_ATOMS: atom_id res chain seq x y z
N MET A 1 -48.05 -49.15 -22.93
CA MET A 1 -48.23 -48.34 -21.70
C MET A 1 -47.01 -48.43 -20.76
N PHE A 2 -46.51 -49.63 -20.44
CA PHE A 2 -45.29 -49.82 -19.61
C PHE A 2 -44.00 -49.15 -20.16
N LEU A 3 -43.73 -49.24 -21.47
CA LEU A 3 -42.54 -48.58 -22.08
C LEU A 3 -42.59 -47.05 -22.00
N GLY A 4 -43.77 -46.45 -22.11
CA GLY A 4 -43.92 -44.99 -21.98
C GLY A 4 -43.64 -44.50 -20.56
N LEU A 5 -44.00 -45.30 -19.55
CA LEU A 5 -43.79 -45.00 -18.14
C LEU A 5 -42.32 -45.09 -17.72
N ILE A 6 -41.57 -46.05 -18.30
CA ILE A 6 -40.12 -46.16 -18.11
C ILE A 6 -39.39 -45.00 -18.79
N TYR A 7 -39.86 -44.58 -19.98
CA TYR A 7 -39.26 -43.47 -20.72
C TYR A 7 -39.50 -42.11 -20.03
N THR A 8 -40.69 -41.88 -19.46
CA THR A 8 -40.98 -40.66 -18.69
C THR A 8 -40.18 -40.59 -17.39
N VAL A 9 -40.09 -41.70 -16.63
CA VAL A 9 -39.31 -41.73 -15.38
C VAL A 9 -37.81 -41.56 -15.63
N GLY A 10 -37.28 -42.16 -16.70
CA GLY A 10 -35.88 -41.97 -17.10
C GLY A 10 -35.57 -40.54 -17.53
N LEU A 11 -36.49 -39.89 -18.26
CA LEU A 11 -36.38 -38.49 -18.67
C LEU A 11 -36.39 -37.55 -17.45
N ASP A 12 -37.27 -37.80 -16.48
CA ASP A 12 -37.37 -37.01 -15.26
C ASP A 12 -36.09 -37.08 -14.42
N ILE A 13 -35.51 -38.28 -14.26
CA ILE A 13 -34.24 -38.47 -13.56
C ILE A 13 -33.10 -37.71 -14.27
N PHE A 14 -33.05 -37.77 -15.60
CA PHE A 14 -32.05 -37.06 -16.39
C PHE A 14 -32.20 -35.54 -16.26
N LEU A 15 -33.43 -35.02 -16.28
CA LEU A 15 -33.73 -33.59 -16.09
C LEU A 15 -33.33 -33.12 -14.69
N ILE A 16 -33.60 -33.91 -13.65
CA ILE A 16 -33.23 -33.57 -12.26
C ILE A 16 -31.70 -33.54 -12.10
N LEU A 17 -30.98 -34.51 -12.67
CA LEU A 17 -29.52 -34.56 -12.65
C LEU A 17 -28.91 -33.36 -13.39
N THR A 18 -29.41 -33.08 -14.60
CA THR A 18 -28.92 -31.96 -15.42
C THR A 18 -29.25 -30.61 -14.78
N GLY A 19 -30.45 -30.46 -14.21
CA GLY A 19 -30.86 -29.26 -13.48
C GLY A 19 -30.01 -29.03 -12.22
N SER A 20 -29.70 -30.11 -11.49
CA SER A 20 -28.84 -30.06 -10.30
C SER A 20 -27.40 -29.70 -10.66
N ALA A 21 -26.87 -30.24 -11.76
CA ALA A 21 -25.54 -29.88 -12.28
C ALA A 21 -25.46 -28.41 -12.70
N ALA A 22 -26.49 -27.91 -13.40
CA ALA A 22 -26.59 -26.50 -13.78
C ALA A 22 -26.69 -25.58 -12.55
N PHE A 23 -27.47 -25.96 -11.54
CA PHE A 23 -27.60 -25.22 -10.30
C PHE A 23 -26.27 -25.16 -9.52
N LEU A 24 -25.56 -26.29 -9.39
CA LEU A 24 -24.22 -26.32 -8.79
C LEU A 24 -23.22 -25.46 -9.56
N GLY A 25 -23.26 -25.49 -10.89
CA GLY A 25 -22.44 -24.64 -11.75
C GLY A 25 -22.72 -23.15 -11.51
N LEU A 26 -23.99 -22.76 -11.38
CA LEU A 26 -24.39 -21.38 -11.10
C LEU A 26 -23.98 -20.94 -9.69
N CYS A 27 -24.16 -21.79 -8.67
CA CYS A 27 -23.64 -21.53 -7.32
C CYS A 27 -22.12 -21.36 -7.30
N PHE A 28 -21.38 -22.15 -8.07
CA PHE A 28 -19.93 -22.04 -8.19
C PHE A 28 -19.51 -20.72 -8.83
N LEU A 29 -20.16 -20.30 -9.93
CA LEU A 29 -19.90 -19.01 -10.57
C LEU A 29 -20.24 -17.84 -9.62
N PHE A 30 -21.39 -17.90 -8.95
CA PHE A 30 -21.79 -16.90 -7.97
C PHE A 30 -20.77 -16.80 -6.81
N PHE A 31 -20.29 -17.94 -6.33
CA PHE A 31 -19.24 -17.96 -5.32
C PHE A 31 -17.94 -17.33 -5.84
N LYS A 32 -17.49 -17.69 -7.05
CA LYS A 32 -16.23 -17.21 -7.63
C LYS A 32 -16.25 -15.73 -8.01
N GLU A 33 -17.37 -15.21 -8.49
CA GLU A 33 -17.46 -13.86 -9.04
C GLU A 33 -17.99 -12.82 -8.04
N ILE A 34 -18.85 -13.22 -7.10
CA ILE A 34 -19.48 -12.28 -6.16
C ILE A 34 -18.92 -12.48 -4.76
N ILE A 35 -18.99 -13.70 -4.22
CA ILE A 35 -18.64 -13.97 -2.82
C ILE A 35 -17.12 -13.92 -2.62
N TYR A 36 -16.34 -14.61 -3.44
CA TYR A 36 -14.88 -14.70 -3.32
C TYR A 36 -14.21 -13.32 -3.44
N PRO A 37 -14.57 -12.44 -4.40
CA PRO A 37 -14.01 -11.09 -4.45
C PRO A 37 -14.49 -10.21 -3.29
N ALA A 38 -15.72 -10.40 -2.79
CA ALA A 38 -16.21 -9.69 -1.61
C ALA A 38 -15.47 -10.11 -0.33
N ILE A 39 -15.22 -11.41 -0.13
CA ILE A 39 -14.39 -11.92 0.97
C ILE A 39 -12.94 -11.46 0.82
N LYS A 40 -12.38 -11.47 -0.40
CA LYS A 40 -11.01 -10.98 -0.66
C LYS A 40 -10.89 -9.48 -0.41
N LYS A 41 -11.92 -8.69 -0.69
CA LYS A 41 -12.00 -7.26 -0.31
C LYS A 41 -12.18 -7.08 1.20
N GLY A 42 -12.95 -7.94 1.86
CA GLY A 42 -13.10 -7.97 3.33
C GLY A 42 -11.85 -8.44 4.08
N GLY A 43 -11.01 -9.24 3.42
CA GLY A 43 -9.74 -9.78 3.92
C GLY A 43 -8.53 -8.84 3.73
N ALA A 44 -8.73 -7.63 3.19
CA ALA A 44 -7.69 -6.61 3.05
C ALA A 44 -7.10 -6.09 4.40
N GLY A 45 -7.55 -6.65 5.53
CA GLY A 45 -7.01 -6.42 6.87
C GLY A 45 -5.95 -7.44 7.33
N ILE A 46 -5.55 -8.42 6.50
CA ILE A 46 -4.45 -9.33 6.88
C ILE A 46 -3.20 -8.96 6.10
N GLY A 47 -2.65 -7.79 6.41
CA GLY A 47 -1.33 -7.40 5.94
C GLY A 47 -0.50 -6.90 7.10
N THR A 48 0.78 -7.23 7.09
CA THR A 48 1.73 -6.76 8.09
C THR A 48 2.09 -5.31 7.78
N PRO A 49 2.10 -4.42 8.78
CA PRO A 49 2.59 -3.07 8.60
C PRO A 49 4.10 -3.12 8.30
N PRO A 50 4.64 -2.14 7.55
CA PRO A 50 6.07 -2.09 7.28
C PRO A 50 6.84 -1.82 8.58
N GLU A 51 8.12 -2.20 8.58
CA GLU A 51 9.06 -1.98 9.68
C GLU A 51 9.93 -0.75 9.46
N GLU A 52 10.50 -0.23 10.54
CA GLU A 52 11.57 0.77 10.43
C GLU A 52 12.76 0.15 9.68
N GLY A 53 13.27 0.86 8.68
CA GLY A 53 14.33 0.39 7.79
C GLY A 53 13.84 -0.28 6.50
N ASP A 54 12.54 -0.57 6.36
CA ASP A 54 12.01 -1.12 5.11
C ASP A 54 12.23 -0.17 3.94
N ARG A 55 12.76 -0.71 2.83
CA ARG A 55 13.06 0.03 1.60
C ARG A 55 12.21 -0.45 0.45
N PHE A 56 11.48 0.47 -0.16
CA PHE A 56 10.65 0.25 -1.34
C PHE A 56 11.30 0.94 -2.55
N LEU A 57 11.71 0.13 -3.52
CA LEU A 57 12.37 0.61 -4.73
C LEU A 57 11.34 0.86 -5.83
N LEU A 58 11.46 2.02 -6.48
CA LEU A 58 10.64 2.39 -7.61
C LEU A 58 11.54 2.71 -8.80
N VAL A 59 11.32 2.00 -9.89
CA VAL A 59 11.92 2.28 -11.20
C VAL A 59 10.78 2.59 -12.15
N VAL A 60 10.84 3.74 -12.83
CA VAL A 60 9.85 4.06 -13.86
C VAL A 60 10.05 3.10 -15.03
N PRO A 61 9.03 2.34 -15.47
CA PRO A 61 9.17 1.42 -16.60
C PRO A 61 9.57 2.16 -17.88
N GLU A 62 10.38 1.55 -18.77
CA GLU A 62 10.80 2.19 -20.02
C GLU A 62 9.63 2.49 -20.98
N SER A 63 8.56 1.71 -20.91
CA SER A 63 7.34 1.93 -21.69
C SER A 63 6.50 3.11 -21.18
N GLN A 64 6.79 3.62 -19.99
CA GLN A 64 6.01 4.67 -19.32
C GLN A 64 6.87 5.91 -19.08
N ARG A 65 6.27 7.08 -19.27
CA ARG A 65 6.93 8.36 -18.94
C ARG A 65 6.53 8.91 -17.58
N SER A 66 5.55 8.28 -16.92
CA SER A 66 5.14 8.66 -15.59
C SER A 66 4.66 7.45 -14.83
N VAL A 67 4.94 7.44 -13.53
CA VAL A 67 4.45 6.43 -12.60
C VAL A 67 3.93 7.12 -11.35
N ARG A 68 2.87 6.54 -10.78
CA ARG A 68 2.30 6.97 -9.51
C ARG A 68 2.73 6.00 -8.41
N PHE A 69 3.22 6.55 -7.31
CA PHE A 69 3.55 5.82 -6.10
C PHE A 69 2.78 6.41 -4.94
N SER A 70 2.05 5.62 -4.15
CA SER A 70 1.26 6.14 -3.03
C SER A 70 1.47 5.37 -1.74
N ILE A 71 1.25 6.10 -0.64
CA ILE A 71 1.30 5.61 0.72
C ILE A 71 -0.09 5.76 1.33
N GLY A 72 -0.60 4.72 1.97
CA GLY A 72 -1.92 4.75 2.58
C GLY A 72 -2.17 3.62 3.56
N GLN A 73 -3.39 3.59 4.10
CA GLN A 73 -3.81 2.61 5.11
C GLN A 73 -3.77 1.16 4.61
N THR A 74 -4.68 0.79 3.71
CA THR A 74 -4.77 -0.57 3.14
C THR A 74 -4.55 -0.58 1.63
N SER A 75 -4.37 0.59 1.03
CA SER A 75 -4.21 0.81 -0.40
C SER A 75 -2.96 1.63 -0.71
N GLY A 76 -2.47 1.48 -1.94
CA GLY A 76 -1.22 2.09 -2.40
C GLY A 76 -0.06 1.10 -2.49
N ASN A 77 1.11 1.65 -2.79
CA ASN A 77 2.37 0.92 -2.92
C ASN A 77 2.93 0.58 -1.54
N ILE A 78 2.93 1.55 -0.61
CA ILE A 78 3.23 1.31 0.81
C ILE A 78 1.91 1.31 1.58
N ARG A 79 1.60 0.18 2.20
CA ARG A 79 0.38 -0.02 2.99
C ARG A 79 0.78 -0.03 4.46
N THR A 80 0.43 1.01 5.20
CA THR A 80 0.84 1.16 6.60
C THR A 80 0.04 0.26 7.54
N TYR A 81 -1.14 -0.20 7.11
CA TYR A 81 -2.15 -0.88 7.92
C TYR A 81 -2.46 -0.18 9.25
N CYS A 82 -2.20 1.13 9.33
CA CYS A 82 -2.34 1.88 10.56
C CYS A 82 -3.70 2.60 10.62
N ASN A 83 -4.38 2.50 11.76
CA ASN A 83 -5.72 3.06 11.93
C ASN A 83 -5.77 4.60 11.87
N THR A 84 -4.66 5.29 12.12
CA THR A 84 -4.55 6.75 12.04
C THR A 84 -3.86 7.23 10.75
N ILE A 85 -3.90 6.42 9.70
CA ILE A 85 -3.46 6.79 8.35
C ILE A 85 -4.66 6.60 7.44
N SER A 86 -4.87 7.54 6.53
CA SER A 86 -5.96 7.49 5.56
C SER A 86 -5.53 6.73 4.30
N ASN A 87 -6.49 6.28 3.50
CA ASN A 87 -6.17 5.70 2.20
C ASN A 87 -5.63 6.78 1.25
N ASN A 88 -4.57 6.47 0.50
CA ASN A 88 -3.86 7.43 -0.36
C ASN A 88 -3.42 8.71 0.36
N HIS A 89 -2.94 8.59 1.61
CA HIS A 89 -2.50 9.70 2.45
C HIS A 89 -1.51 10.64 1.73
N LEU A 90 -0.53 10.05 1.05
CA LEU A 90 0.52 10.75 0.32
C LEU A 90 0.73 10.10 -1.05
N ILE A 91 0.85 10.91 -2.10
CA ILE A 91 0.99 10.44 -3.48
C ILE A 91 2.19 11.14 -4.12
N PHE A 92 3.01 10.37 -4.80
CA PHE A 92 4.14 10.80 -5.59
C PHE A 92 3.84 10.48 -7.05
N ASN A 93 3.83 11.49 -7.91
CA ASN A 93 3.77 11.34 -9.35
C ASN A 93 5.14 11.68 -9.90
N LEU A 94 5.85 10.66 -10.39
CA LEU A 94 7.16 10.83 -10.98
C LEU A 94 6.98 10.91 -12.49
N LYS A 95 7.50 11.96 -13.10
CA LYS A 95 7.39 12.20 -14.54
C LYS A 95 8.77 12.39 -15.14
N LYS A 96 9.14 11.50 -16.06
CA LYS A 96 10.41 11.54 -16.76
C LYS A 96 10.46 12.66 -17.79
N ALA A 97 11.56 13.39 -17.81
CA ALA A 97 11.92 14.29 -18.90
C ALA A 97 11.97 13.53 -20.25
N LYS A 98 11.92 14.27 -21.37
CA LYS A 98 11.84 13.64 -22.70
C LYS A 98 13.17 13.04 -23.12
N ASP A 99 14.25 13.77 -22.86
CA ASP A 99 15.56 13.53 -23.46
C ASP A 99 16.65 13.28 -22.40
N SER A 100 16.29 13.14 -21.12
CA SER A 100 17.21 12.86 -20.00
C SER A 100 16.64 11.85 -19.01
N GLU A 101 17.49 11.34 -18.11
CA GLU A 101 17.09 10.52 -16.95
C GLU A 101 16.74 11.39 -15.72
N ASP A 102 16.28 12.62 -15.95
CA ASP A 102 15.73 13.49 -14.91
C ASP A 102 14.23 13.27 -14.76
N TYR A 103 13.75 13.44 -13.53
CA TYR A 103 12.34 13.28 -13.20
C TYR A 103 11.85 14.48 -12.38
N GLU A 104 10.69 15.00 -12.76
CA GLU A 104 9.90 15.89 -11.91
C GLU A 104 9.06 15.02 -10.97
N ILE A 105 9.18 15.24 -9.67
CA ILE A 105 8.45 14.53 -8.62
C ILE A 105 7.41 15.49 -8.06
N GLN A 106 6.15 15.28 -8.45
CA GLN A 106 5.03 15.99 -7.84
C GLN A 106 4.50 15.20 -6.66
N ILE A 107 4.45 15.83 -5.49
CA ILE A 107 4.01 15.22 -4.25
C ILE A 107 2.68 15.86 -3.87
N LEU A 108 1.64 15.05 -3.69
CA LEU A 108 0.29 15.50 -3.34
C LEU A 108 -0.08 14.91 -1.98
N ARG A 109 -0.54 15.77 -1.05
CA ARG A 109 -1.09 15.30 0.21
C ARG A 109 -2.62 15.28 0.17
N ASN A 110 -3.20 14.17 0.63
CA ASN A 110 -4.65 14.07 0.84
C ASN A 110 -5.05 14.20 2.32
N SER A 111 -4.07 14.14 3.23
CA SER A 111 -4.26 14.33 4.66
C SER A 111 -3.10 15.14 5.25
N ALA A 112 -2.98 15.23 6.57
CA ALA A 112 -1.95 15.99 7.24
C ALA A 112 -0.57 15.35 7.02
N VAL A 113 0.39 16.17 6.56
CA VAL A 113 1.76 15.76 6.28
C VAL A 113 2.69 16.86 6.75
N LEU A 114 3.75 16.49 7.47
CA LEU A 114 4.90 17.37 7.68
C LEU A 114 5.99 16.97 6.70
N PHE A 115 6.61 17.95 6.07
CA PHE A 115 7.62 17.77 5.05
C PHE A 115 8.93 18.42 5.49
N LYS A 116 10.03 17.71 5.29
CA LYS A 116 11.38 18.23 5.45
C LYS A 116 12.08 18.13 4.08
N PRO A 117 12.32 19.27 3.40
CA PRO A 117 13.00 19.28 2.12
C PRO A 117 14.43 18.71 2.20
N PRO A 118 15.00 18.24 1.08
CA PRO A 118 16.35 17.72 1.04
C PRO A 118 17.39 18.71 1.59
N GLY A 119 18.18 18.26 2.56
CA GLY A 119 19.24 19.08 3.16
C GLY A 119 18.77 20.14 4.16
N MET A 120 17.47 20.25 4.44
CA MET A 120 16.95 21.13 5.49
C MET A 120 16.88 20.40 6.84
N PRO A 121 17.09 21.09 7.98
CA PRO A 121 17.14 20.46 9.30
C PRO A 121 15.75 20.23 9.93
N THR A 122 14.72 20.96 9.50
CA THR A 122 13.43 21.03 10.21
C THR A 122 12.25 20.62 9.33
N PHE A 123 11.25 20.00 9.97
CA PHE A 123 9.97 19.72 9.35
C PHE A 123 9.08 20.96 9.37
N SER A 124 8.45 21.25 8.24
CA SER A 124 7.37 22.22 8.11
C SER A 124 6.05 21.52 7.75
N LYS A 125 4.93 22.21 7.90
CA LYS A 125 3.65 21.71 7.40
C LYS A 125 3.70 21.75 5.87
N MET A 126 3.39 20.62 5.23
CA MET A 126 3.31 20.56 3.78
C MET A 126 2.05 21.27 3.30
N GLU A 127 2.13 22.03 2.21
CA GLU A 127 0.95 22.58 1.54
C GLU A 127 0.22 21.49 0.74
N SER A 128 -0.77 21.84 -0.09
CA SER A 128 -1.54 20.85 -0.87
C SER A 128 -0.65 20.00 -1.80
N SER A 129 0.39 20.61 -2.35
CA SER A 129 1.35 19.94 -3.24
C SER A 129 2.74 20.52 -3.11
N GLU A 130 3.74 19.66 -3.26
CA GLU A 130 5.15 20.05 -3.39
C GLU A 130 5.71 19.51 -4.71
N LYS A 131 6.79 20.13 -5.17
CA LYS A 131 7.54 19.66 -6.33
C LYS A 131 9.00 19.54 -5.96
N LEU A 132 9.62 18.44 -6.38
CA LEU A 132 11.05 18.21 -6.27
C LEU A 132 11.56 17.71 -7.62
N ASP A 133 12.74 18.15 -8.00
CA ASP A 133 13.48 17.51 -9.08
C ASP A 133 14.27 16.33 -8.55
N SER A 134 14.47 15.32 -9.39
CA SER A 134 15.14 14.08 -8.99
C SER A 134 16.56 14.28 -8.47
N TYR A 135 17.29 15.27 -8.99
CA TYR A 135 18.65 15.56 -8.55
C TYR A 135 18.72 16.09 -7.11
N GLU A 136 17.65 16.71 -6.60
CA GLU A 136 17.61 17.25 -5.24
C GLU A 136 17.65 16.14 -4.17
N VAL A 137 17.17 14.96 -4.53
CA VAL A 137 17.10 13.78 -3.67
C VAL A 137 18.22 12.76 -3.96
N ILE A 138 19.25 13.14 -4.72
CA ILE A 138 20.46 12.33 -4.89
C ILE A 138 21.41 12.60 -3.73
N GLY A 139 21.80 11.55 -3.00
CA GLY A 139 22.70 11.64 -1.85
C GLY A 139 22.13 12.37 -0.62
N LYS A 140 20.87 12.83 -0.69
CA LYS A 140 20.09 13.45 0.39
C LYS A 140 18.68 12.85 0.38
N SER A 141 17.94 12.99 1.48
CA SER A 141 16.54 12.57 1.54
C SER A 141 15.59 13.73 1.75
N ALA A 142 14.45 13.66 1.06
CA ALA A 142 13.23 14.39 1.42
C ALA A 142 12.44 13.53 2.41
N ASP A 143 12.15 14.04 3.61
CA ASP A 143 11.46 13.24 4.63
C ASP A 143 10.03 13.73 4.86
N PHE A 144 9.10 12.79 5.04
CA PHE A 144 7.67 13.05 5.18
C PHE A 144 7.16 12.38 6.44
N ARG A 145 6.55 13.13 7.36
CA ARG A 145 5.77 12.57 8.46
C ARG A 145 4.31 12.56 8.11
N ILE A 146 3.69 11.39 8.19
CA ILE A 146 2.28 11.18 7.88
C ILE A 146 1.53 10.69 9.12
N SER A 147 0.37 11.30 9.37
CA SER A 147 -0.59 10.92 10.42
C SER A 147 -1.87 11.71 10.27
N ASP A 148 -3.03 11.07 10.42
CA ASP A 148 -4.31 11.77 10.52
C ASP A 148 -4.50 12.40 11.92
N LYS A 149 -3.70 11.98 12.91
CA LYS A 149 -3.80 12.46 14.28
C LYS A 149 -2.79 13.57 14.55
N VAL A 150 -3.24 14.80 14.36
CA VAL A 150 -2.47 16.01 14.67
C VAL A 150 -3.06 16.69 15.90
N VAL A 151 -2.22 16.99 16.90
CA VAL A 151 -2.62 17.71 18.12
C VAL A 151 -1.80 18.98 18.22
N LYS A 152 -2.46 20.15 18.21
CA LYS A 152 -1.80 21.47 18.31
C LYS A 152 -0.62 21.61 17.31
N GLU A 153 -0.87 21.25 16.05
CA GLU A 153 0.10 21.26 14.95
C GLU A 153 1.28 20.28 15.06
N ARG A 154 1.30 19.43 16.10
CA ARG A 154 2.32 18.40 16.29
C ARG A 154 1.77 17.04 15.93
N MET A 155 2.55 16.26 15.19
CA MET A 155 2.31 14.82 15.00
C MET A 155 3.02 14.06 16.12
N THR A 156 2.26 13.58 17.10
CA THR A 156 2.79 12.77 18.21
C THR A 156 2.89 11.28 17.86
N GLN A 157 2.15 10.86 16.83
CA GLN A 157 2.12 9.50 16.32
C GLN A 157 2.24 9.59 14.79
N TYR A 158 3.28 9.02 14.20
CA TYR A 158 3.55 9.19 12.76
C TYR A 158 4.40 8.06 12.18
N PHE A 159 4.26 7.87 10.86
CA PHE A 159 5.28 7.25 10.04
C PHE A 159 6.13 8.36 9.43
N GLU A 160 7.45 8.22 9.50
CA GLU A 160 8.41 9.02 8.78
C GLU A 160 8.91 8.21 7.58
N ILE A 161 8.76 8.77 6.39
CA ILE A 161 9.18 8.17 5.13
C ILE A 161 10.21 9.08 4.49
N GLY A 162 11.39 8.55 4.23
CA GLY A 162 12.43 9.22 3.45
C GLY A 162 12.34 8.85 1.98
N LEU A 163 12.47 9.84 1.10
CA LEU A 163 12.61 9.68 -0.35
C LEU A 163 14.04 10.08 -0.74
N SER A 164 14.77 9.14 -1.32
CA SER A 164 16.05 9.40 -2.00
C SER A 164 16.04 8.80 -3.40
N SER A 165 17.01 9.17 -4.22
CA SER A 165 17.24 8.57 -5.54
C SER A 165 18.70 8.22 -5.74
N GLU A 166 18.94 7.22 -6.60
CA GLU A 166 20.28 6.82 -7.02
C GLU A 166 20.26 6.29 -8.46
N PHE A 167 21.41 6.40 -9.11
CA PHE A 167 21.63 5.79 -10.42
C PHE A 167 22.05 4.33 -10.28
N PHE A 168 21.63 3.51 -11.22
CA PHE A 168 22.04 2.12 -11.35
C PHE A 168 22.14 1.74 -12.83
N ILE A 169 22.95 0.73 -13.14
CA ILE A 169 23.06 0.16 -14.47
C ILE A 169 22.09 -1.01 -14.59
N ASN A 170 21.22 -1.00 -15.59
CA ASN A 170 20.32 -2.12 -15.86
C ASN A 170 21.06 -3.28 -16.55
N ASN A 171 20.38 -4.42 -16.70
CA ASN A 171 20.96 -5.62 -17.34
C ASN A 171 21.39 -5.39 -18.81
N PHE A 172 20.95 -4.29 -19.44
CA PHE A 172 21.31 -3.90 -20.81
C PHE A 172 22.43 -2.86 -20.86
N GLY A 173 23.08 -2.55 -19.74
CA GLY A 173 24.17 -1.58 -19.67
C GLY A 173 23.72 -0.11 -19.73
N LYS A 174 22.42 0.18 -19.67
CA LYS A 174 21.90 1.56 -19.64
C LYS A 174 21.84 2.07 -18.21
N GLU A 175 22.32 3.30 -18.02
CA GLU A 175 22.14 4.04 -16.77
C GLU A 175 20.67 4.44 -16.58
N ARG A 176 20.17 4.20 -15.37
CA ARG A 176 18.78 4.40 -14.99
C ARG A 176 18.73 4.97 -13.59
N MET A 177 17.70 5.74 -13.31
CA MET A 177 17.44 6.21 -11.96
C MET A 177 16.43 5.30 -11.26
N ARG A 178 16.65 5.03 -9.97
CA ARG A 178 15.67 4.43 -9.07
C ARG A 178 15.41 5.33 -7.87
N PHE A 179 14.17 5.35 -7.42
CA PHE A 179 13.73 6.06 -6.23
C PHE A 179 13.58 5.07 -5.09
N ILE A 180 14.02 5.47 -3.91
CA ILE A 180 14.09 4.65 -2.72
C ILE A 180 13.20 5.32 -1.67
N PHE A 181 12.10 4.68 -1.34
CA PHE A 181 11.25 5.08 -0.23
C PHE A 181 11.62 4.25 0.99
N THR A 182 12.09 4.88 2.04
CA THR A 182 12.54 4.21 3.26
C THR A 182 11.63 4.59 4.42
N ILE A 183 11.14 3.62 5.18
CA ILE A 183 10.47 3.90 6.45
C ILE A 183 11.56 4.24 7.47
N THR A 184 11.82 5.52 7.69
CA THR A 184 12.92 5.96 8.56
C THR A 184 12.57 5.82 10.02
N LYS A 185 11.30 6.03 10.38
CA LYS A 185 10.83 5.96 11.77
C LYS A 185 9.32 5.71 11.86
N ILE A 186 8.91 4.99 12.87
CA ILE A 186 7.54 4.76 13.27
C ILE A 186 7.44 5.14 14.75
N HIS A 187 6.91 6.32 15.04
CA HIS A 187 6.89 6.84 16.41
C HIS A 187 5.47 6.85 16.99
N PRO A 188 5.24 6.38 18.22
CA PRO A 188 6.17 5.74 19.17
C PRO A 188 6.48 4.26 18.89
N GLY A 189 5.96 3.72 17.78
CA GLY A 189 5.96 2.30 17.43
C GLY A 189 4.53 1.87 17.09
N LEU A 190 4.35 0.64 16.59
CA LEU A 190 3.04 0.04 16.36
C LEU A 190 2.82 -1.09 17.35
N ASN A 191 1.62 -1.20 17.91
CA ASN A 191 1.23 -2.40 18.64
C ASN A 191 0.92 -3.51 17.65
N ARG A 192 1.91 -4.36 17.37
CA ARG A 192 1.80 -5.47 16.39
C ARG A 192 1.20 -6.76 16.95
N LYS A 193 1.13 -6.91 18.29
CA LYS A 193 0.63 -8.14 18.94
C LYS A 193 -0.86 -8.36 18.67
N THR A 194 -1.65 -7.28 18.74
CA THR A 194 -3.10 -7.37 18.63
C THR A 194 -3.60 -6.34 17.61
N PRO A 195 -3.92 -6.75 16.37
CA PRO A 195 -4.58 -5.84 15.45
C PRO A 195 -5.96 -5.45 16.01
N ILE A 196 -6.33 -4.20 15.80
CA ILE A 196 -7.67 -3.69 16.11
C ILE A 196 -8.68 -4.31 15.13
N LYS A 197 -9.98 -4.18 15.45
CA LYS A 197 -11.08 -4.47 14.53
C LYS A 197 -10.74 -4.01 13.10
N LYS A 198 -10.96 -4.92 12.13
CA LYS A 198 -10.63 -4.77 10.70
C LYS A 198 -9.15 -4.99 10.33
N GLY A 199 -8.32 -5.54 11.22
CA GLY A 199 -6.95 -5.92 10.88
C GLY A 199 -5.99 -4.74 10.74
N LEU A 200 -6.29 -3.64 11.45
CA LEU A 200 -5.48 -2.42 11.46
C LEU A 200 -4.72 -2.31 12.78
N TYR A 201 -3.54 -1.73 12.72
CA TYR A 201 -2.64 -1.57 13.86
C TYR A 201 -2.75 -0.15 14.41
N ALA A 202 -2.72 -0.01 15.73
CA ALA A 202 -2.59 1.29 16.38
C ALA A 202 -1.15 1.60 16.74
N PHE A 203 -0.85 2.89 16.80
CA PHE A 203 0.35 3.37 17.45
C PHE A 203 0.38 3.01 18.94
N GLY A 204 1.52 2.52 19.40
CA GLY A 204 1.77 2.09 20.76
C GLY A 204 3.18 1.51 20.88
N LYS A 205 3.73 1.45 22.10
CA LYS A 205 4.99 0.75 22.31
C LYS A 205 4.78 -0.72 22.02
N GLU A 206 5.65 -1.32 21.21
CA GLU A 206 5.83 -2.76 21.27
C GLU A 206 6.29 -3.08 22.70
N GLU A 207 5.45 -3.76 23.47
CA GLU A 207 5.91 -4.38 24.71
C GLU A 207 7.01 -5.36 24.33
N ARG A 208 8.27 -4.97 24.54
CA ARG A 208 9.42 -5.88 24.50
C ARG A 208 9.02 -7.14 25.25
N SER A 209 9.02 -8.27 24.56
CA SER A 209 8.78 -9.55 25.22
C SER A 209 9.99 -9.87 26.10
N GLY A 210 9.88 -9.52 27.38
CA GLY A 210 10.67 -10.08 28.48
C GLY A 210 11.99 -9.40 28.81
N GLY A 211 12.13 -9.04 30.08
CA GLY A 211 13.41 -8.86 30.78
C GLY A 211 13.92 -7.43 30.84
N ASP A 212 13.41 -6.66 31.79
CA ASP A 212 14.16 -5.68 32.58
C ASP A 212 13.32 -5.42 33.86
N GLU A 213 13.10 -6.51 34.62
CA GLU A 213 12.97 -6.41 36.07
C GLU A 213 14.38 -6.68 36.60
N GLU A 214 15.08 -5.61 36.99
CA GLU A 214 16.07 -5.53 38.08
C GLU A 214 16.91 -4.25 37.90
N GLU A 215 16.49 -3.18 38.57
CA GLU A 215 17.34 -2.32 39.40
C GLU A 215 16.49 -1.66 40.49
#